data_AF-A0A970RNI3-F1
#
_entry.id   AF-A0A970RNI3-F1
#
_cell.length_a   1.000
_cell.length_b   1.000
_cell.length_c   1.000
_cell.angle_alpha   90.00
_cell.angle_beta   90.00
_cell.angle_gamma   90.00
#
_symmetry.space_group_name_H-M   'P 1'
#
loop_
_entity.id
_entity.type
_entity.pdbx_description
1 polymer ?
#
loop_
_entity_poly.entity_id
_entity_poly.type
_entity_poly.pdbx_seq_one_letter_code
_entity_poly.pdbx_strand_id
1 'polypeptide(L)'
;MRRKTISYAKYGYIFSIPFVLTFLIFSLYPLLYTVLIGFTNLRGLGFTDIKVLEQPFENYKLILNNPSFQKSLFNTLYIWVVGFIPQISLALLLTAWFTNRNFKVKGQGAFKVLIYMPNIITAATIAILFHTLFGYPKGPINDLFLKMGWIDSPLNFHIQTWTARGVVSFIQFWTWYGNTMIVLIAGVLGINPTLFEAAEIDGASPRQIFFKITLPRLKTIILYTLVTSMVGGMQVFDIPKLFLLGGPDNATLTLNVFIYNQAFSGTYLYNRASAASMIAFLIIVILSAVMFRILRDKDAVLRRKWEREERRRQRVEAREVNA
;
A
#
# COMPACT_ATOMS: atom_id res chain seq x y z
N MET A 1 -39.64 32.76 -20.06
CA MET A 1 -39.73 31.28 -20.12
C MET A 1 -38.53 30.66 -19.39
N ARG A 2 -38.73 30.05 -18.21
CA ARG A 2 -37.67 29.32 -17.50
C ARG A 2 -37.37 28.02 -18.24
N ARG A 3 -36.20 27.91 -18.90
CA ARG A 3 -35.72 26.64 -19.47
C ARG A 3 -35.59 25.62 -18.34
N LYS A 4 -36.46 24.59 -18.32
CA LYS A 4 -36.32 23.42 -17.45
C LYS A 4 -35.04 22.71 -17.84
N THR A 5 -33.97 22.91 -17.08
CA THR A 5 -32.75 22.10 -17.18
C THR A 5 -33.09 20.67 -16.80
N ILE A 6 -32.94 19.72 -17.71
CA ILE A 6 -33.13 18.28 -17.44
C ILE A 6 -32.12 17.89 -16.36
N SER A 7 -32.61 17.47 -15.18
CA SER A 7 -31.75 17.01 -14.09
C SER A 7 -31.33 15.57 -14.37
N TYR A 8 -30.13 15.41 -14.92
CA TYR A 8 -29.50 14.10 -15.16
C TYR A 8 -29.13 13.35 -13.86
N ALA A 9 -29.31 13.97 -12.69
CA ALA A 9 -29.02 13.37 -11.40
C ALA A 9 -29.79 12.06 -11.16
N LYS A 10 -31.05 11.97 -11.62
CA LYS A 10 -31.86 10.74 -11.49
C LYS A 10 -31.20 9.54 -12.17
N TYR A 11 -30.66 9.74 -13.37
CA TYR A 11 -29.95 8.69 -14.10
C TYR A 11 -28.62 8.33 -13.41
N GLY A 12 -27.90 9.32 -12.86
CA GLY A 12 -26.71 9.07 -12.05
C GLY A 12 -26.97 8.16 -10.84
N TYR A 13 -28.09 8.33 -10.13
CA TYR A 13 -28.48 7.42 -9.05
C TYR A 13 -28.82 6.02 -9.58
N ILE A 14 -29.60 5.92 -10.66
CA ILE A 14 -29.99 4.62 -11.25
C ILE A 14 -28.76 3.81 -11.69
N PHE A 15 -27.78 4.46 -12.35
CA PHE A 15 -26.53 3.80 -12.74
C PHE A 15 -25.65 3.41 -11.56
N SER A 16 -25.81 4.08 -10.40
CA SER A 16 -25.05 3.76 -9.19
C SER A 16 -25.64 2.59 -8.38
N ILE A 17 -26.92 2.25 -8.58
CA ILE A 17 -27.62 1.21 -7.80
C ILE A 17 -26.88 -0.14 -7.83
N PRO A 18 -26.44 -0.69 -8.98
CA PRO A 18 -25.75 -1.99 -9.01
C PRO A 18 -24.46 -2.00 -8.17
N PHE A 19 -23.70 -0.91 -8.21
CA PHE A 19 -22.50 -0.75 -7.38
C PHE A 19 -22.86 -0.69 -5.89
N VAL A 20 -23.84 0.14 -5.52
CA VAL A 20 -24.27 0.30 -4.12
C VAL A 20 -24.78 -1.02 -3.55
N LEU A 21 -25.61 -1.76 -4.29
CA LEU A 21 -26.11 -3.07 -3.85
C LEU A 21 -24.97 -4.07 -3.65
N THR A 22 -24.04 -4.15 -4.60
CA THR A 22 -22.86 -5.02 -4.49
C THR A 22 -22.01 -4.66 -3.28
N PHE A 23 -21.75 -3.37 -3.08
CA PHE A 23 -20.99 -2.87 -1.93
C PHE A 23 -21.69 -3.20 -0.60
N LEU A 24 -23.01 -2.98 -0.50
CA LEU A 24 -23.75 -3.24 0.73
C LEU A 24 -23.71 -4.72 1.11
N ILE A 25 -23.95 -5.62 0.15
CA ILE A 25 -24.07 -7.07 0.38
C ILE A 25 -22.71 -7.72 0.57
N PHE A 26 -21.72 -7.40 -0.28
CA PHE A 26 -20.45 -8.13 -0.31
C PHE A 26 -19.30 -7.41 0.40
N SER A 27 -19.46 -6.15 0.80
CA SER A 27 -18.42 -5.39 1.51
C SER A 27 -18.89 -4.88 2.86
N LEU A 28 -19.97 -4.11 2.93
CA LEU A 28 -20.43 -3.51 4.17
C LEU A 28 -21.00 -4.55 5.14
N TYR A 29 -21.86 -5.45 4.68
CA TYR A 29 -22.44 -6.49 5.53
C TYR A 29 -21.37 -7.40 6.18
N PRO A 30 -20.41 -8.00 5.43
CA PRO A 30 -19.35 -8.82 6.04
C PRO A 30 -18.45 -8.04 7.00
N LEU A 31 -18.20 -6.76 6.72
CA LEU A 31 -17.46 -5.88 7.63
C LEU A 31 -18.21 -5.70 8.95
N LEU A 32 -19.50 -5.33 8.90
CA LEU A 32 -20.34 -5.18 10.09
C LEU A 32 -20.48 -6.49 10.85
N TYR A 33 -20.62 -7.62 10.15
CA TYR A 33 -20.65 -8.93 10.77
C TYR A 33 -19.33 -9.26 11.47
N THR A 34 -18.18 -8.91 10.88
CA THR A 34 -16.87 -9.03 11.52
C THR A 34 -16.77 -8.17 12.78
N VAL A 35 -17.30 -6.95 12.77
CA VAL A 35 -17.39 -6.09 13.97
C VAL A 35 -18.16 -6.82 15.06
N LEU A 36 -19.35 -7.34 14.74
CA LEU A 36 -20.19 -8.05 15.69
C LEU A 36 -19.47 -9.26 16.31
N ILE A 37 -18.84 -10.11 15.48
CA ILE A 37 -18.10 -11.29 15.95
C ILE A 37 -17.02 -10.92 16.98
N GLY A 38 -16.35 -9.79 16.80
CA GLY A 38 -15.32 -9.29 17.73
C GLY A 38 -15.79 -9.11 19.18
N PHE A 39 -17.10 -8.91 19.39
CA PHE A 39 -17.73 -8.75 20.71
C PHE A 39 -18.40 -10.04 21.23
N THR A 40 -18.24 -11.16 20.51
CA THR A 40 -18.88 -12.44 20.85
C THR A 40 -17.89 -13.51 21.29
N ASN A 41 -18.43 -14.63 21.77
CA ASN A 41 -17.69 -15.84 22.10
C ASN A 41 -17.52 -16.81 20.91
N LEU A 42 -17.85 -16.41 19.69
CA LEU A 42 -17.86 -17.29 18.52
C LEU A 42 -16.48 -17.90 18.24
N ARG A 43 -16.38 -19.22 18.42
CA ARG A 43 -15.18 -20.04 18.14
C ARG A 43 -15.52 -21.00 17.00
N GLY A 44 -15.32 -20.56 15.76
CA GLY A 44 -15.54 -21.37 14.55
C GLY A 44 -17.01 -21.53 14.15
N LEU A 45 -17.25 -21.96 12.90
CA LEU A 45 -18.58 -22.23 12.38
C LEU A 45 -19.12 -23.53 12.97
N GLY A 46 -20.31 -23.47 13.58
CA GLY A 46 -21.06 -24.65 14.06
C GLY A 46 -20.69 -25.15 15.47
N PHE A 47 -19.74 -24.53 16.17
CA PHE A 47 -19.28 -24.99 17.48
C PHE A 47 -19.76 -24.14 18.67
N THR A 48 -20.38 -22.97 18.43
CA THR A 48 -20.82 -22.07 19.50
C THR A 48 -22.10 -21.34 19.12
N ASP A 49 -23.07 -21.30 20.05
CA ASP A 49 -24.15 -20.32 19.99
C ASP A 49 -23.53 -18.92 20.06
N ILE A 50 -23.90 -18.06 19.12
CA ILE A 50 -23.41 -16.68 19.09
C ILE A 50 -23.97 -15.96 20.33
N LYS A 51 -23.12 -15.75 21.34
CA LYS A 51 -23.45 -14.96 22.53
C LYS A 51 -22.50 -13.78 22.64
N VAL A 52 -23.07 -12.62 22.92
CA VAL A 52 -22.30 -11.41 23.25
C VAL A 52 -21.59 -11.65 24.57
N LEU A 53 -20.32 -11.28 24.65
CA LEU A 53 -19.53 -11.41 25.87
C LEU A 53 -20.07 -10.49 26.97
N GLU A 54 -20.07 -10.96 28.21
CA GLU A 54 -20.38 -10.12 29.38
C GLU A 54 -19.44 -8.93 29.50
N GLN A 55 -18.17 -9.13 29.12
CA GLN A 55 -17.18 -8.09 28.93
C GLN A 55 -16.94 -7.86 27.43
N PRO A 56 -17.59 -6.87 26.79
CA PRO A 56 -17.56 -6.73 25.33
C PRO A 56 -16.15 -6.62 24.73
N PHE A 57 -15.21 -6.01 25.45
CA PHE A 57 -13.85 -5.75 24.98
C PHE A 57 -12.82 -6.83 25.36
N GLU A 58 -13.23 -7.97 25.91
CA GLU A 58 -12.32 -9.02 26.37
C GLU A 58 -11.41 -9.52 25.23
N ASN A 59 -11.97 -9.82 24.05
CA ASN A 59 -11.19 -10.26 22.89
C ASN A 59 -10.13 -9.23 22.47
N TYR A 60 -10.47 -7.94 22.50
CA TYR A 60 -9.55 -6.85 22.15
C TYR A 60 -8.39 -6.78 23.14
N LYS A 61 -8.69 -6.89 24.45
CA LYS A 61 -7.67 -6.92 25.50
C LYS A 61 -6.75 -8.14 25.34
N LEU A 62 -7.29 -9.30 25.01
CA LEU A 62 -6.50 -10.52 24.76
C LEU A 62 -5.57 -10.37 23.56
N ILE A 63 -6.02 -9.74 22.47
CA ILE A 63 -5.20 -9.49 21.28
C ILE A 63 -4.11 -8.47 21.57
N LEU A 64 -4.43 -7.34 22.19
CA LEU A 64 -3.46 -6.27 22.46
C LEU A 64 -2.33 -6.73 23.40
N ASN A 65 -2.62 -7.64 24.33
CA ASN A 65 -1.64 -8.23 25.24
C ASN A 65 -0.94 -9.48 24.67
N ASN A 66 -1.28 -9.91 23.44
CA ASN A 66 -0.65 -11.08 22.84
C ASN A 66 0.74 -10.72 22.27
N PRO A 67 1.83 -11.36 22.74
CA PRO A 67 3.18 -11.05 22.26
C PRO A 67 3.38 -11.30 20.76
N SER A 68 2.70 -12.31 20.20
CA SER A 68 2.77 -12.60 18.76
C SER A 68 2.03 -11.55 17.94
N PHE A 69 0.93 -10.98 18.46
CA PHE A 69 0.25 -9.86 17.81
C PHE A 69 1.16 -8.61 17.77
N GLN A 70 1.77 -8.26 18.91
CA GLN A 70 2.70 -7.13 19.00
C GLN A 70 3.91 -7.31 18.07
N LYS A 71 4.50 -8.52 18.05
CA LYS A 71 5.57 -8.89 17.11
C LYS A 71 5.10 -8.75 15.66
N SER A 72 3.86 -9.17 15.36
CA SER A 72 3.30 -9.08 14.01
C SER A 72 3.09 -7.63 13.53
N LEU A 73 2.70 -6.73 14.43
CA LEU A 73 2.59 -5.30 14.14
C LEU A 73 3.96 -4.72 13.79
N PHE A 74 4.98 -5.01 14.60
CA PHE A 74 6.35 -4.58 14.36
C PHE A 74 6.88 -5.12 13.04
N ASN A 75 6.73 -6.43 12.78
CA ASN A 75 7.21 -7.04 11.54
C ASN A 75 6.53 -6.45 10.31
N THR A 76 5.23 -6.19 10.38
CA THR A 76 4.47 -5.60 9.25
C THR A 76 5.01 -4.21 8.91
N LEU A 77 5.20 -3.35 9.92
CA LEU A 77 5.80 -2.04 9.74
C LEU A 77 7.25 -2.12 9.26
N TYR A 78 8.04 -3.02 9.82
CA TYR A 78 9.44 -3.22 9.44
C TYR A 78 9.55 -3.64 7.97
N ILE A 79 8.81 -4.69 7.57
CA ILE A 79 8.81 -5.21 6.19
C ILE A 79 8.34 -4.13 5.22
N TRP A 80 7.30 -3.39 5.58
CA TRP A 80 6.83 -2.28 4.75
C TRP A 80 7.89 -1.19 4.61
N VAL A 81 8.51 -0.71 5.70
CA VAL A 81 9.51 0.36 5.64
C VAL A 81 10.75 -0.08 4.85
N VAL A 82 11.29 -1.26 5.16
CA VAL A 82 12.49 -1.80 4.49
C VAL A 82 12.23 -2.11 3.03
N GLY A 83 11.01 -2.53 2.66
CA GLY A 83 10.62 -2.72 1.26
C GLY A 83 10.33 -1.40 0.53
N PHE A 84 9.61 -0.48 1.17
CA PHE A 84 9.09 0.71 0.52
C PHE A 84 10.14 1.81 0.29
N ILE A 85 11.08 2.01 1.23
CA ILE A 85 12.15 3.01 1.06
C ILE A 85 12.98 2.78 -0.22
N PRO A 86 13.55 1.58 -0.46
CA PRO A 86 14.25 1.31 -1.72
C PRO A 86 13.31 1.31 -2.92
N GLN A 87 12.06 0.88 -2.75
CA GLN A 87 11.03 0.90 -3.81
C GLN A 87 10.79 2.30 -4.34
N ILE A 88 10.46 3.26 -3.48
CA ILE A 88 10.17 4.63 -3.90
C ILE A 88 11.42 5.33 -4.41
N SER A 89 12.58 5.08 -3.80
CA SER A 89 13.85 5.67 -4.22
C SER A 89 14.24 5.23 -5.63
N LEU A 90 14.20 3.92 -5.89
CA LEU A 90 14.50 3.38 -7.22
C LEU A 90 13.44 3.81 -8.24
N ALA A 91 12.17 3.82 -7.87
CA ALA A 91 11.10 4.26 -8.75
C ALA A 91 11.24 5.74 -9.14
N LEU A 92 11.59 6.62 -8.20
CA LEU A 92 11.86 8.03 -8.48
C LEU A 92 13.10 8.21 -9.37
N LEU A 93 14.18 7.47 -9.11
CA LEU A 93 15.38 7.49 -9.94
C LEU A 93 15.08 7.08 -11.39
N LEU A 94 14.38 5.96 -11.56
CA LEU A 94 14.01 5.45 -12.88
C LEU A 94 13.01 6.38 -13.57
N THR A 95 12.07 6.97 -12.83
CA THR A 95 11.19 8.02 -13.36
C THR A 95 12.01 9.19 -13.90
N ALA A 96 12.93 9.72 -13.09
CA ALA A 96 13.80 10.83 -13.49
C ALA A 96 14.59 10.49 -14.75
N TRP A 97 15.06 9.26 -14.91
CA TRP A 97 15.80 8.83 -16.08
C TRP A 97 14.91 8.71 -17.32
N PHE A 98 13.78 8.00 -17.23
CA PHE A 98 12.89 7.75 -18.37
C PHE A 98 12.15 8.99 -18.86
N THR A 99 11.96 10.01 -18.01
CA THR A 99 11.27 11.25 -18.37
C THR A 99 12.23 12.37 -18.77
N ASN A 100 13.54 12.14 -18.69
CA ASN A 100 14.52 13.16 -19.05
C ASN A 100 14.66 13.26 -20.57
N ARG A 101 14.41 14.45 -21.12
CA ARG A 101 14.51 14.76 -22.56
C ARG A 101 15.92 14.58 -23.12
N ASN A 102 16.96 14.76 -22.28
CA ASN A 102 18.35 14.61 -22.67
C ASN A 102 18.81 13.15 -22.71
N PHE A 103 18.14 12.25 -21.97
CA PHE A 103 18.45 10.82 -21.98
C PHE A 103 17.45 10.06 -22.85
N LYS A 104 17.71 10.00 -24.16
CA LYS A 104 16.97 9.13 -25.08
C LYS A 104 17.38 7.67 -24.87
N VAL A 105 16.86 7.04 -23.81
CA VAL A 105 17.03 5.60 -23.59
C VAL A 105 16.36 4.85 -24.75
N LYS A 106 17.13 4.10 -25.54
CA LYS A 106 16.56 3.24 -26.60
C LYS A 106 15.77 2.10 -25.97
N GLY A 107 14.60 1.76 -26.52
CA GLY A 107 13.80 0.63 -26.05
C GLY A 107 13.04 0.86 -24.73
N GLN A 108 12.70 2.11 -24.36
CA GLN A 108 12.02 2.42 -23.09
C GLN A 108 10.76 1.59 -22.83
N GLY A 109 9.98 1.29 -23.87
CA GLY A 109 8.79 0.46 -23.76
C GLY A 109 9.12 -0.93 -23.22
N ALA A 110 10.13 -1.59 -23.78
CA ALA A 110 10.57 -2.91 -23.33
C ALA A 110 11.08 -2.87 -21.88
N PHE A 111 11.88 -1.87 -21.50
CA PHE A 111 12.35 -1.72 -20.12
C PHE A 111 11.19 -1.54 -19.12
N LYS A 112 10.20 -0.70 -19.45
CA LYS A 112 9.02 -0.49 -18.59
C LYS A 112 8.23 -1.79 -18.40
N VAL A 113 8.08 -2.57 -19.46
CA VAL A 113 7.41 -3.89 -19.40
C VAL A 113 8.19 -4.87 -18.53
N LEU A 114 9.50 -5.01 -18.73
CA LEU A 114 10.35 -5.92 -17.95
C LEU A 114 10.36 -5.57 -16.47
N ILE A 115 10.42 -4.28 -16.14
CA ILE A 115 10.43 -3.79 -14.76
C ILE A 115 9.06 -3.98 -14.09
N TYR A 116 7.97 -3.90 -14.85
CA TYR A 116 6.61 -4.12 -14.33
C TYR A 116 6.24 -5.61 -14.21
N MET A 117 6.87 -6.48 -15.01
CA MET A 117 6.58 -7.91 -15.10
C MET A 117 6.53 -8.65 -13.74
N PRO A 118 7.40 -8.38 -12.74
CA PRO A 118 7.33 -9.04 -11.45
C PRO A 118 5.96 -8.94 -10.77
N ASN A 119 5.25 -7.82 -10.96
CA ASN A 119 3.91 -7.59 -10.39
C ASN A 119 2.83 -8.52 -10.95
N ILE A 120 3.07 -9.12 -12.12
CA ILE A 120 2.12 -10.01 -12.82
C ILE A 120 2.30 -11.47 -12.37
N ILE A 121 3.47 -11.82 -11.84
CA ILE A 121 3.76 -13.18 -11.39
C ILE A 121 2.99 -13.46 -10.10
N THR A 122 2.40 -14.66 -9.99
CA THR A 122 1.65 -15.04 -8.79
C THR A 122 2.57 -15.08 -7.56
N ALA A 123 2.05 -14.64 -6.41
CA ALA A 123 2.81 -14.63 -5.16
C ALA A 123 3.30 -16.03 -4.74
N ALA A 124 2.54 -17.08 -5.06
CA ALA A 124 2.94 -18.46 -4.80
C ALA A 124 4.16 -18.89 -5.62
N THR A 125 4.21 -18.55 -6.91
CA THR A 125 5.37 -18.83 -7.76
C THR A 125 6.61 -18.11 -7.25
N ILE A 126 6.48 -16.83 -6.88
CA ILE A 126 7.59 -16.05 -6.32
C ILE A 126 8.06 -16.67 -4.99
N ALA A 127 7.14 -17.03 -4.09
CA ALA A 127 7.49 -17.62 -2.82
C ALA A 127 8.26 -18.94 -2.97
N ILE A 128 7.80 -19.84 -3.86
CA ILE A 128 8.48 -21.11 -4.15
C ILE A 128 9.87 -20.84 -4.76
N LEU A 129 9.96 -19.93 -5.74
CA LEU A 129 11.24 -19.56 -6.35
C LEU A 129 12.25 -19.12 -5.30
N PHE A 130 11.88 -18.15 -4.45
CA PHE A 130 12.78 -17.65 -3.41
C PHE A 130 13.07 -18.71 -2.34
N HIS A 131 12.11 -19.56 -1.99
CA HIS A 131 12.33 -20.68 -1.07
C HIS A 131 13.38 -21.66 -1.65
N THR A 132 13.34 -21.96 -2.94
CA THR A 132 14.34 -22.81 -3.59
C THR A 132 15.70 -22.10 -3.72
N LEU A 133 15.72 -20.80 -4.03
CA LEU A 133 16.95 -20.01 -4.15
C LEU A 133 17.75 -20.00 -2.83
N PHE A 134 17.06 -19.85 -1.71
CA PHE A 134 17.63 -19.83 -0.36
C PHE A 134 17.67 -21.21 0.32
N GLY A 135 17.47 -22.29 -0.46
CA GLY A 135 17.48 -23.66 0.02
C GLY A 135 18.79 -24.10 0.69
N TYR A 136 18.67 -25.03 1.62
CA TYR A 136 19.77 -25.63 2.37
C TYR A 136 19.70 -27.17 2.29
N PRO A 137 20.85 -27.88 2.20
CA PRO A 137 22.22 -27.37 2.08
C PRO A 137 22.59 -26.95 0.65
N LYS A 138 21.80 -27.33 -0.35
CA LYS A 138 22.02 -27.00 -1.76
C LYS A 138 20.98 -25.98 -2.21
N GLY A 139 21.45 -24.79 -2.57
CA GLY A 139 20.63 -23.68 -3.05
C GLY A 139 21.50 -22.71 -3.86
N PRO A 140 21.01 -22.13 -4.97
CA PRO A 140 21.79 -21.23 -5.81
C PRO A 140 22.49 -20.09 -5.07
N ILE A 141 21.86 -19.54 -4.02
CA ILE A 141 22.48 -18.48 -3.19
C ILE A 141 23.64 -19.02 -2.37
N ASN A 142 23.50 -20.21 -1.78
CA ASN A 142 24.59 -20.88 -1.05
C ASN A 142 25.76 -21.20 -2.00
N ASP A 143 25.49 -21.77 -3.17
CA ASP A 143 26.51 -22.12 -4.16
C ASP A 143 27.26 -20.87 -4.65
N LEU A 144 26.54 -19.76 -4.86
CA LEU A 144 27.14 -18.48 -5.25
C LEU A 144 28.07 -17.94 -4.15
N PHE A 145 27.64 -17.95 -2.89
CA PHE A 145 28.44 -17.44 -1.77
C PHE A 145 29.69 -18.28 -1.50
N LEU A 146 29.58 -19.62 -1.64
CA LEU A 146 30.74 -20.52 -1.57
C LEU A 146 31.74 -20.23 -2.69
N LYS A 147 31.26 -20.08 -3.93
CA LYS A 147 32.13 -19.79 -5.09
C LYS A 147 32.84 -18.43 -5.01
N MET A 148 32.19 -17.43 -4.41
CA MET A 148 32.78 -16.10 -4.20
C MET A 148 33.70 -16.04 -2.98
N GLY A 149 33.80 -17.12 -2.19
CA GLY A 149 34.59 -17.14 -0.96
C GLY A 149 34.02 -16.28 0.17
N TRP A 150 32.70 -16.03 0.18
CA TRP A 150 32.04 -15.24 1.24
C TRP A 150 31.67 -16.09 2.47
N ILE A 151 31.53 -17.40 2.27
CA ILE A 151 31.24 -18.39 3.32
C ILE A 151 32.08 -19.63 3.07
N ASP A 152 32.51 -20.29 4.15
CA ASP A 152 33.30 -21.53 4.08
C ASP A 152 32.42 -22.80 4.02
N SER A 153 31.15 -22.68 4.44
CA SER A 153 30.19 -23.78 4.46
C SER A 153 28.76 -23.28 4.18
N PRO A 154 27.85 -24.13 3.64
CA PRO A 154 26.47 -23.74 3.36
C PRO A 154 25.75 -23.24 4.62
N LEU A 155 25.01 -22.14 4.50
CA LEU A 155 24.21 -21.57 5.58
C LEU A 155 22.73 -21.89 5.39
N ASN A 156 22.04 -22.21 6.48
CA ASN A 156 20.59 -22.36 6.46
C ASN A 156 19.91 -20.99 6.64
N PHE A 157 19.65 -20.31 5.52
CA PHE A 157 19.03 -18.99 5.52
C PHE A 157 17.57 -18.99 6.02
N HIS A 158 16.85 -20.10 5.89
CA HIS A 158 15.45 -20.21 6.30
C HIS A 158 15.24 -20.16 7.82
N ILE A 159 16.26 -20.50 8.62
CA ILE A 159 16.21 -20.41 10.09
C ILE A 159 16.71 -19.07 10.63
N GLN A 160 17.26 -18.21 9.79
CA GLN A 160 17.77 -16.90 10.18
C GLN A 160 16.68 -15.81 10.08
N THR A 161 16.37 -15.17 11.20
CA THR A 161 15.30 -14.16 11.30
C THR A 161 15.55 -12.92 10.44
N TRP A 162 16.79 -12.43 10.42
CA TRP A 162 17.19 -11.29 9.60
C TRP A 162 17.05 -11.60 8.11
N THR A 163 17.57 -12.74 7.67
CA THR A 163 17.54 -13.15 6.27
C THR A 163 16.10 -13.35 5.80
N ALA A 164 15.25 -14.00 6.59
CA ALA A 164 13.84 -14.16 6.26
C ALA A 164 13.10 -12.81 6.08
N ARG A 165 13.30 -11.85 7.00
CA ARG A 165 12.74 -10.50 6.88
C ARG A 165 13.27 -9.76 5.67
N GLY A 166 14.59 -9.85 5.42
CA GLY A 166 15.24 -9.22 4.29
C GLY A 166 14.71 -9.74 2.96
N VAL A 167 14.56 -11.06 2.82
CA VAL A 167 14.01 -11.69 1.61
C VAL A 167 12.57 -11.28 1.38
N VAL A 168 11.71 -11.34 2.40
CA VAL A 168 10.31 -10.92 2.26
C VAL A 168 10.20 -9.44 1.88
N SER A 169 11.01 -8.57 2.50
CA SER A 169 11.03 -7.13 2.19
C SER A 169 11.55 -6.87 0.77
N PHE A 170 12.58 -7.60 0.34
CA PHE A 170 13.13 -7.52 -1.00
C PHE A 170 12.12 -7.96 -2.07
N ILE A 171 11.39 -9.06 -1.83
CA ILE A 171 10.33 -9.50 -2.74
C ILE A 171 9.27 -8.41 -2.88
N GLN A 172 8.85 -7.77 -1.79
CA GLN A 172 7.88 -6.67 -1.86
C GLN A 172 8.42 -5.49 -2.66
N PHE A 173 9.64 -5.05 -2.35
CA PHE A 173 10.35 -4.02 -3.12
C PHE A 173 10.37 -4.35 -4.62
N TRP A 174 10.86 -5.54 -4.98
CA TRP A 174 11.05 -6.00 -6.36
C TRP A 174 9.73 -6.15 -7.12
N THR A 175 8.65 -6.52 -6.43
CA THR A 175 7.32 -6.70 -7.06
C THR A 175 6.63 -5.36 -7.33
N TRP A 176 6.93 -4.32 -6.55
CA TRP A 176 6.15 -3.08 -6.55
C TRP A 176 6.88 -1.84 -7.08
N TYR A 177 8.21 -1.84 -7.21
CA TYR A 177 8.95 -0.68 -7.69
C TYR A 177 8.57 -0.30 -9.13
N GLY A 178 8.32 -1.28 -10.00
CA GLY A 178 7.90 -1.04 -11.37
C GLY A 178 6.52 -0.40 -11.49
N ASN A 179 5.53 -0.88 -10.73
CA ASN A 179 4.21 -0.26 -10.65
C ASN A 179 4.32 1.20 -10.17
N THR A 180 5.09 1.42 -9.10
CA THR A 180 5.31 2.75 -8.53
C THR A 180 5.94 3.70 -9.55
N MET A 181 6.93 3.24 -10.31
CA MET A 181 7.57 4.02 -11.36
C MET A 181 6.58 4.43 -12.46
N ILE A 182 5.72 3.52 -12.92
CA ILE A 182 4.74 3.84 -13.98
C ILE A 182 3.79 4.94 -13.51
N VAL A 183 3.31 4.85 -12.27
CA VAL A 183 2.45 5.88 -11.67
C VAL A 183 3.17 7.23 -11.60
N LEU A 184 4.43 7.24 -11.20
CA LEU A 184 5.24 8.46 -11.14
C LEU A 184 5.53 9.04 -12.54
N ILE A 185 5.85 8.21 -13.53
CA ILE A 185 6.04 8.62 -14.93
C ILE A 185 4.76 9.26 -15.47
N ALA A 186 3.59 8.63 -15.27
CA ALA A 186 2.31 9.20 -15.66
C ALA A 186 2.08 10.57 -15.01
N GLY A 187 2.54 10.73 -13.77
CA GLY A 187 2.56 12.01 -13.07
C GLY A 187 3.43 13.07 -13.72
N VAL A 188 4.65 12.72 -14.13
CA VAL A 188 5.56 13.65 -14.80
C VAL A 188 5.01 14.06 -16.16
N LEU A 189 4.44 13.11 -16.92
CA LEU A 189 3.83 13.38 -18.22
C LEU A 189 2.60 14.30 -18.14
N GLY A 190 1.96 14.40 -16.97
CA GLY A 190 0.89 15.36 -16.71
C GLY A 190 1.37 16.79 -16.41
N ILE A 191 2.67 17.03 -16.25
CA ILE A 191 3.23 18.37 -16.01
C ILE A 191 3.35 19.10 -17.35
N ASN A 192 2.98 20.39 -17.38
CA ASN A 192 3.07 21.20 -18.59
C ASN A 192 4.53 21.21 -19.14
N PRO A 193 4.75 20.79 -20.39
CA PRO A 193 6.09 20.74 -21.00
C PRO A 193 6.81 22.10 -21.02
N THR A 194 6.07 23.22 -21.08
CA THR A 194 6.67 24.56 -21.13
C THR A 194 7.49 24.90 -19.89
N LEU A 195 7.19 24.30 -18.74
CA LEU A 195 7.98 24.48 -17.52
C LEU A 195 9.38 23.86 -17.63
N PHE A 196 9.51 22.75 -18.35
CA PHE A 196 10.79 22.10 -18.58
C PHE A 196 11.60 22.87 -19.62
N GLU A 197 10.96 23.34 -20.69
CA GLU A 197 11.59 24.14 -21.74
C GLU A 197 12.11 25.47 -21.21
N ALA A 198 11.31 26.18 -20.40
CA ALA A 198 11.75 27.42 -19.75
C ALA A 198 12.97 27.17 -18.84
N ALA A 199 12.96 26.10 -18.06
CA ALA A 199 14.08 25.77 -17.18
C ALA A 199 15.36 25.40 -17.97
N GLU A 200 15.21 24.71 -19.10
CA GLU A 200 16.34 24.41 -20.00
C GLU A 200 16.92 25.69 -20.62
N ILE A 201 16.07 26.65 -21.01
CA ILE A 201 16.50 27.97 -21.50
C ILE A 201 17.23 28.76 -20.40
N ASP A 202 16.78 28.67 -19.14
CA ASP A 202 17.42 29.29 -17.97
C ASP A 202 18.72 28.56 -17.54
N GLY A 203 19.18 27.55 -18.28
CA GLY A 203 20.41 26.80 -17.99
C GLY A 203 20.31 25.87 -16.78
N ALA A 204 19.10 25.51 -16.36
CA ALA A 204 18.92 24.59 -15.23
C ALA A 204 19.42 23.18 -15.58
N SER A 205 20.30 22.64 -14.74
CA SER A 205 20.78 21.26 -14.85
C SER A 205 19.64 20.25 -14.61
N PRO A 206 19.73 19.01 -15.14
CA PRO A 206 18.72 17.98 -14.92
C PRO A 206 18.41 17.68 -13.45
N ARG A 207 19.43 17.78 -12.58
CA ARG A 207 19.25 17.64 -11.12
C ARG A 207 18.41 18.78 -10.54
N GLN A 208 18.66 20.02 -10.97
CA GLN A 208 17.86 21.18 -10.56
C GLN A 208 16.42 21.06 -11.06
N ILE A 209 16.22 20.66 -12.32
CA ILE A 209 14.88 20.41 -12.88
C ILE A 209 14.15 19.35 -12.05
N PHE A 210 14.80 18.22 -11.74
CA PHE A 210 14.17 17.16 -10.96
C PHE A 210 13.77 17.63 -9.55
N PHE A 211 14.69 18.20 -8.77
CA PHE A 211 14.41 18.56 -7.38
C PHE A 211 13.58 19.84 -7.21
N LYS A 212 13.68 20.80 -8.14
CA LYS A 212 12.98 22.10 -8.04
C LYS A 212 11.68 22.17 -8.82
N ILE A 213 11.50 21.36 -9.86
CA ILE A 213 10.31 21.39 -10.72
C ILE A 213 9.54 20.07 -10.61
N THR A 214 10.17 18.95 -10.94
CA THR A 214 9.48 17.65 -11.03
C THR A 214 8.99 17.18 -9.67
N LEU A 215 9.88 17.05 -8.68
CA LEU A 215 9.58 16.48 -7.37
C LEU A 215 8.50 17.28 -6.60
N PRO A 216 8.54 18.63 -6.55
CA PRO A 216 7.48 19.42 -5.92
C PRO A 216 6.12 19.24 -6.60
N ARG A 217 6.08 19.12 -7.93
CA ARG A 217 4.84 18.92 -8.69
C ARG A 217 4.30 17.50 -8.55
N LEU A 218 5.17 16.51 -8.34
CA LEU A 218 4.80 15.13 -8.06
C LEU A 218 4.28 14.90 -6.64
N LYS A 219 4.37 15.87 -5.72
CA LYS A 219 4.00 15.71 -4.30
C LYS A 219 2.64 15.04 -4.09
N THR A 220 1.62 15.42 -4.86
CA THR A 220 0.26 14.85 -4.76
C THR A 220 0.24 13.37 -5.16
N ILE A 221 1.00 13.01 -6.19
CA ILE A 221 1.10 11.64 -6.69
C ILE A 221 1.96 10.79 -5.76
N ILE A 222 3.06 11.34 -5.24
CA ILE A 222 3.88 10.70 -4.22
C ILE A 222 3.05 10.44 -2.96
N LEU A 223 2.22 11.40 -2.54
CA LEU A 223 1.31 11.22 -1.41
C LEU A 223 0.32 10.08 -1.67
N TYR A 224 -0.30 10.06 -2.84
CA TYR A 224 -1.21 8.99 -3.24
C TYR A 224 -0.50 7.63 -3.18
N THR A 225 0.64 7.49 -3.86
CA THR A 225 1.46 6.27 -3.89
C THR A 225 1.89 5.84 -2.50
N LEU A 226 2.27 6.79 -1.64
CA LEU A 226 2.72 6.52 -0.29
C LEU A 226 1.57 5.97 0.59
N VAL A 227 0.38 6.57 0.52
CA VAL A 227 -0.80 6.13 1.28
C VAL A 227 -1.29 4.78 0.79
N THR A 228 -1.41 4.58 -0.52
CA THR A 228 -1.85 3.29 -1.08
C THR A 228 -0.84 2.19 -0.82
N SER A 229 0.46 2.48 -0.94
CA SER A 229 1.54 1.57 -0.56
C SER A 229 1.49 1.20 0.91
N MET A 230 1.27 2.17 1.81
CA MET A 230 1.13 1.87 3.23
C MET A 230 -0.06 0.96 3.50
N VAL A 231 -1.23 1.24 2.94
CA VAL A 231 -2.41 0.37 3.10
C VAL A 231 -2.09 -1.06 2.63
N GLY A 232 -1.46 -1.21 1.47
CA GLY A 232 -1.05 -2.52 0.95
C GLY A 232 0.02 -3.21 1.80
N GLY A 233 1.04 -2.47 2.25
CA GLY A 233 2.11 -2.99 3.10
C GLY A 233 1.61 -3.44 4.48
N MET A 234 0.65 -2.71 5.05
CA MET A 234 -0.02 -3.10 6.30
C MET A 234 -0.90 -4.35 6.14
N GLN A 235 -1.31 -4.66 4.91
CA GLN A 235 -2.15 -5.81 4.57
C GLN A 235 -1.36 -6.96 3.92
N VAL A 236 -0.04 -6.96 4.01
CA VAL A 236 0.78 -8.00 3.38
C VAL A 236 0.50 -9.38 3.99
N PHE A 237 0.16 -10.36 3.13
CA PHE A 237 -0.19 -11.72 3.55
C PHE A 237 0.55 -12.79 2.74
N ASP A 238 0.47 -12.72 1.41
CA ASP A 238 0.84 -13.85 0.55
C ASP A 238 2.30 -14.28 0.70
N ILE A 239 3.25 -13.36 0.46
CA ILE A 239 4.67 -13.67 0.51
C ILE A 239 5.11 -14.16 1.92
N PRO A 240 4.77 -13.46 3.02
CA PRO A 240 5.09 -13.96 4.36
C PRO A 240 4.51 -15.35 4.68
N LYS A 241 3.27 -15.63 4.24
CA LYS A 241 2.63 -16.94 4.46
C LYS A 241 3.27 -18.03 3.61
N LEU A 242 3.48 -17.77 2.32
CA LEU A 242 3.88 -18.80 1.36
C LEU A 242 5.39 -19.09 1.38
N PHE A 243 6.22 -18.12 1.78
CA PHE A 243 7.68 -18.30 1.83
C PHE A 243 8.13 -19.13 3.03
N LEU A 244 7.68 -18.77 4.25
CA LEU A 244 8.10 -19.40 5.52
C LEU A 244 6.98 -19.47 6.57
N LEU A 245 5.71 -19.34 6.19
CA LEU A 245 4.55 -19.43 7.10
C LEU A 245 4.60 -18.43 8.28
N GLY A 246 5.29 -17.30 8.12
CA GLY A 246 5.53 -16.32 9.20
C GLY A 246 6.81 -16.56 10.01
N GLY A 247 7.54 -17.66 9.77
CA GLY A 247 8.80 -17.98 10.43
C GLY A 247 10.04 -17.31 9.82
N PRO A 248 11.23 -17.64 10.35
CA PRO A 248 11.49 -18.38 11.58
C PRO A 248 11.23 -17.52 12.82
N ASP A 249 10.92 -18.12 13.98
CA ASP A 249 10.61 -17.39 15.23
C ASP A 249 9.64 -16.20 15.00
N ASN A 250 8.55 -16.40 14.26
CA ASN A 250 7.61 -15.33 13.93
C ASN A 250 8.26 -14.08 13.30
N ALA A 251 9.42 -14.16 12.66
CA ALA A 251 10.13 -13.00 12.12
C ALA A 251 9.44 -12.38 10.91
N THR A 252 8.72 -13.19 10.13
CA THR A 252 7.92 -12.75 8.98
C THR A 252 6.42 -12.79 9.28
N LEU A 253 6.02 -13.10 10.52
CA LEU A 253 4.61 -13.07 10.93
C LEU A 253 4.08 -11.64 10.80
N THR A 254 3.21 -11.39 9.82
CA THR A 254 2.55 -10.08 9.64
C THR A 254 1.15 -10.08 10.25
N LEU A 255 0.54 -8.90 10.37
CA LEU A 255 -0.80 -8.75 10.95
C LEU A 255 -1.82 -9.68 10.28
N ASN A 256 -1.82 -9.74 8.95
CA ASN A 256 -2.74 -10.60 8.21
C ASN A 256 -2.41 -12.09 8.35
N VAL A 257 -1.14 -12.48 8.45
CA VAL A 257 -0.78 -13.87 8.75
C VAL A 257 -1.21 -14.26 10.17
N PHE A 258 -1.06 -13.35 11.14
CA PHE A 258 -1.55 -13.55 12.50
C PHE A 258 -3.07 -13.72 12.53
N ILE A 259 -3.82 -12.80 11.91
CA ILE A 259 -5.29 -12.87 11.80
C ILE A 259 -5.72 -14.18 11.14
N TYR A 260 -5.09 -14.55 10.03
CA TYR A 260 -5.36 -15.80 9.33
C TYR A 260 -5.11 -17.02 10.23
N ASN A 261 -3.97 -17.06 10.93
CA ASN A 261 -3.66 -18.18 11.81
C ASN A 261 -4.66 -18.29 12.96
N GLN A 262 -5.18 -17.17 13.48
CA GLN A 262 -6.23 -17.18 14.51
C GLN A 262 -7.57 -17.70 13.97
N ALA A 263 -7.96 -17.27 12.77
CA ALA A 263 -9.22 -17.65 12.17
C ALA A 263 -9.19 -19.09 11.63
N PHE A 264 -8.12 -19.49 10.96
CA PHE A 264 -8.11 -20.65 10.07
C PHE A 264 -7.01 -21.66 10.39
N SER A 265 -6.28 -21.51 11.50
CA SER A 265 -5.29 -22.49 11.93
C SER A 265 -5.54 -22.93 13.38
N GLY A 266 -5.41 -24.23 13.65
CA GLY A 266 -5.61 -24.79 14.98
C GLY A 266 -7.08 -24.74 15.44
N THR A 267 -7.37 -23.97 16.49
CA THR A 267 -8.67 -23.98 17.23
C THR A 267 -9.75 -23.07 16.65
N TYR A 268 -9.52 -22.41 15.51
CA TYR A 268 -10.51 -21.56 14.81
C TYR A 268 -11.14 -20.47 15.69
N LEU A 269 -10.32 -19.55 16.20
CA LEU A 269 -10.72 -18.48 17.11
C LEU A 269 -11.23 -17.25 16.34
N TYR A 270 -12.43 -17.37 15.76
CA TYR A 270 -13.04 -16.35 14.90
C TYR A 270 -13.24 -15.02 15.63
N ASN A 271 -13.75 -15.06 16.86
CA ASN A 271 -13.87 -13.88 17.73
C ASN A 271 -12.55 -13.10 17.91
N ARG A 272 -11.45 -13.80 18.16
CA ARG A 272 -10.12 -13.19 18.31
C ARG A 272 -9.57 -12.67 16.99
N ALA A 273 -9.78 -13.40 15.88
CA ALA A 273 -9.39 -12.96 14.56
C ALA A 273 -10.14 -11.68 14.16
N SER A 274 -11.46 -11.63 14.38
CA SER A 274 -12.28 -10.45 14.15
C SER A 274 -11.84 -9.25 14.99
N ALA A 275 -11.55 -9.45 16.28
CA ALA A 275 -10.99 -8.39 17.13
C ALA A 275 -9.64 -7.87 16.59
N ALA A 276 -8.74 -8.78 16.19
CA ALA A 276 -7.46 -8.41 15.57
C ALA A 276 -7.64 -7.66 14.24
N SER A 277 -8.57 -8.08 13.39
CA SER A 277 -8.92 -7.37 12.15
C SER A 277 -9.44 -5.96 12.41
N MET A 278 -10.25 -5.77 13.45
CA MET A 278 -10.77 -4.46 13.83
C MET A 278 -9.68 -3.53 14.37
N ILE A 279 -8.77 -4.06 15.19
CA ILE A 279 -7.59 -3.31 15.65
C ILE A 279 -6.72 -2.92 14.44
N ALA A 280 -6.42 -3.86 13.54
CA ALA A 280 -5.64 -3.58 12.34
C ALA A 280 -6.30 -2.52 11.44
N PHE A 281 -7.62 -2.60 11.24
CA PHE A 281 -8.39 -1.61 10.51
C PHE A 281 -8.25 -0.21 11.12
N LEU A 282 -8.42 -0.07 12.44
CA LEU A 282 -8.26 1.22 13.12
C LEU A 282 -6.83 1.76 12.99
N ILE A 283 -5.81 0.90 13.13
CA ILE A 283 -4.41 1.31 12.93
C ILE A 283 -4.21 1.84 11.50
N ILE A 284 -4.70 1.13 10.48
CA ILE A 284 -4.57 1.56 9.08
C ILE A 284 -5.28 2.89 8.84
N VAL A 285 -6.49 3.07 9.37
CA VAL A 285 -7.24 4.34 9.27
C VAL A 285 -6.49 5.48 9.93
N ILE A 286 -5.98 5.29 11.16
CA ILE A 286 -5.23 6.31 11.90
C ILE A 286 -3.96 6.69 11.15
N LEU A 287 -3.15 5.72 10.74
CA LEU A 287 -1.92 5.96 9.99
C LEU A 287 -2.22 6.67 8.66
N SER A 288 -3.28 6.26 7.96
CA SER A 288 -3.66 6.86 6.67
C SER A 288 -4.11 8.31 6.84
N ALA A 289 -4.89 8.60 7.89
CA ALA A 289 -5.32 9.95 8.22
C ALA A 289 -4.13 10.84 8.62
N VAL A 290 -3.20 10.32 9.43
CA VAL A 290 -1.98 11.04 9.84
C VAL A 290 -1.13 11.36 8.62
N MET A 291 -0.84 10.38 7.76
CA MET A 291 -0.03 10.59 6.57
C MET A 291 -0.68 11.54 5.57
N PHE A 292 -1.99 11.37 5.31
CA PHE A 292 -2.72 12.30 4.47
C PHE A 292 -2.68 13.73 5.02
N ARG A 293 -2.77 13.91 6.35
CA ARG A 293 -2.71 15.23 6.99
C ARG A 293 -1.32 15.86 6.93
N ILE A 294 -0.25 15.09 7.14
CA ILE A 294 1.14 15.58 7.12
C ILE A 294 1.53 16.01 5.71
N LEU A 295 1.22 15.20 4.71
CA LEU A 295 1.65 15.43 3.33
C LEU A 295 0.65 16.23 2.50
N ARG A 296 -0.51 16.61 3.04
CA ARG A 296 -1.52 17.42 2.33
C ARG A 296 -0.88 18.67 1.76
N ASP A 297 -1.12 18.92 0.48
CA ASP A 297 -0.69 20.15 -0.16
C ASP A 297 -1.46 21.35 0.41
N LYS A 298 -0.82 22.11 1.32
CA LYS A 298 -1.38 23.31 1.93
C LYS A 298 -1.66 24.37 0.87
N ASP A 299 -0.88 24.42 -0.20
CA ASP A 299 -0.98 25.44 -1.25
C ASP A 299 -2.18 25.19 -2.17
N ALA A 300 -2.47 23.92 -2.48
CA ALA A 300 -3.71 23.55 -3.17
C ALA A 300 -4.96 23.88 -2.33
N VAL A 301 -4.88 23.72 -1.01
CA VAL A 301 -5.99 24.08 -0.11
C VAL A 301 -6.18 25.60 -0.05
N LEU A 302 -5.09 26.37 0.01
CA LEU A 302 -5.12 27.83 -0.02
C LEU A 302 -5.67 28.36 -1.34
N ARG A 303 -5.19 27.85 -2.49
CA ARG A 303 -5.74 28.18 -3.82
C ARG A 303 -7.24 27.92 -3.90
N ARG A 304 -7.71 26.75 -3.46
CA ARG A 304 -9.14 26.41 -3.43
C ARG A 304 -9.94 27.31 -2.48
N LYS A 305 -9.35 27.81 -1.40
CA LYS A 305 -9.99 28.80 -0.52
C LYS A 305 -10.11 30.14 -1.24
N TRP A 306 -9.03 30.64 -1.85
CA TRP A 306 -9.03 31.88 -2.62
C TRP A 306 -10.05 31.84 -3.77
N GLU A 307 -10.07 30.77 -4.57
CA GLU A 307 -11.07 30.60 -5.65
C GLU A 307 -12.52 30.55 -5.14
N ARG A 308 -12.75 30.06 -3.91
CA ARG A 308 -14.09 30.07 -3.32
C ARG A 308 -14.46 31.46 -2.82
N GLU A 309 -13.52 32.16 -2.22
CA GLU A 309 -13.70 33.55 -1.76
C GLU A 309 -13.93 34.49 -2.94
N GLU A 310 -13.18 34.34 -4.02
CA GLU A 310 -13.32 35.12 -5.25
C GLU A 310 -14.67 34.85 -5.93
N ARG A 311 -15.07 33.58 -6.07
CA ARG A 311 -16.43 33.24 -6.53
C ARG A 311 -17.54 33.79 -5.63
N ARG A 312 -17.29 33.88 -4.32
CA ARG A 312 -18.24 34.46 -3.37
C ARG A 312 -18.32 35.98 -3.55
N ARG A 313 -17.19 36.67 -3.74
CA ARG A 313 -17.13 38.12 -4.03
C ARG A 313 -17.87 38.45 -5.33
N GLN A 314 -17.56 37.74 -6.42
CA GLN A 314 -18.24 37.90 -7.71
C GLN A 314 -19.77 37.71 -7.61
N ARG A 315 -20.25 36.77 -6.77
CA ARG A 315 -21.69 36.57 -6.54
C ARG A 315 -22.34 37.70 -5.74
N VAL A 316 -21.59 38.37 -4.86
CA VAL A 316 -22.09 39.51 -4.08
C VAL A 316 -22.12 40.75 -4.96
N GLU A 317 -21.05 41.04 -5.68
CA GLU A 317 -20.99 42.15 -6.66
C GLU A 317 -22.08 42.02 -7.72
N ALA A 318 -22.30 40.81 -8.27
CA ALA A 318 -23.37 40.57 -9.22
C ALA A 318 -24.79 40.74 -8.62
N ARG A 319 -24.96 40.67 -7.30
CA ARG A 319 -26.24 40.96 -6.64
C ARG A 319 -26.42 42.46 -6.40
N GLU A 320 -25.34 43.17 -6.08
CA GLU A 320 -25.35 44.63 -5.89
C GLU A 320 -25.55 45.39 -7.20
N VAL A 321 -24.99 44.91 -8.31
CA VAL A 321 -25.21 45.51 -9.65
C VAL A 321 -26.63 45.30 -10.18
N ASN A 322 -27.35 44.28 -9.68
CA ASN A 322 -28.72 43.95 -10.08
C ASN A 322 -29.79 44.44 -9.08
N ALA A 323 -29.39 45.15 -8.02
CA ALA A 323 -30.27 45.77 -7.04
C ALA A 323 -30.37 47.28 -7.32
#